data_AF-A0A928R8N4-F1
#
_entry.id   AF-A0A928R8N4-F1
#
_cell.length_a   1.000
_cell.length_b   1.000
_cell.length_c   1.000
_cell.angle_alpha   90.00
_cell.angle_beta   90.00
_cell.angle_gamma   90.00
#
_symmetry.space_group_name_H-M   'P 1'
#
loop_
_entity.id
_entity.type
_entity.pdbx_description
1 polymer ?
#
loop_
_entity_poly.entity_id
_entity_poly.type
_entity_poly.pdbx_seq_one_letter_code
_entity_poly.pdbx_strand_id
1 'polypeptide(L)'
;MIDLEMINDEIEEIGEYIKEDDYDAAYEIIEEVLIKTKGMFGENEAERFFCFDSPIQFYLYDMKLSPQKYIKRSGVDFRTLYLTKGHIDLAYERFEECEEALKNALYWNPVDPNIFYELARLFVQTKDENKLGIVLKAVRSYILDKISYSKYYAYLGEYYLLKEDYKTSLALFYVSESILETKIAKDGIQNILNKAEILNTPVIEEIIETLKKDGFYFSLDNEVLSMIYDLSYELSKNLNNKSAMYCLDVLYELTGDEKYLREKEYLE
;
A
#
# COMPACT_ATOMS: atom_id res chain seq x y z
N MET A 1 -21.91 -24.69 9.85
CA MET A 1 -20.75 -24.27 9.04
C MET A 1 -20.86 -22.77 8.95
N ILE A 2 -19.81 -22.04 9.34
CA ILE A 2 -19.84 -20.57 9.24
C ILE A 2 -19.82 -20.21 7.76
N ASP A 3 -20.70 -19.32 7.36
CA ASP A 3 -20.79 -18.83 5.98
C ASP A 3 -19.74 -17.73 5.78
N LEU A 4 -18.77 -17.98 4.90
CA LEU A 4 -17.68 -17.03 4.63
C LEU A 4 -18.18 -15.83 3.80
N GLU A 5 -19.23 -16.00 3.01
CA GLU A 5 -19.83 -14.92 2.22
C GLU A 5 -20.46 -13.89 3.16
N MET A 6 -21.24 -14.36 4.14
CA MET A 6 -21.82 -13.53 5.18
C MET A 6 -20.76 -12.77 6.01
N ILE A 7 -19.59 -13.36 6.27
CA ILE A 7 -18.50 -12.65 6.95
C ILE A 7 -17.94 -11.52 6.07
N ASN A 8 -17.80 -11.75 4.76
CA ASN A 8 -17.34 -10.68 3.88
C ASN A 8 -18.37 -9.56 3.75
N ASP A 9 -19.67 -9.87 3.77
CA ASP A 9 -20.72 -8.85 3.81
C ASP A 9 -20.61 -8.00 5.10
N GLU A 10 -20.38 -8.62 6.26
CA GLU A 10 -20.10 -7.90 7.52
C GLU A 10 -18.85 -7.02 7.39
N ILE A 11 -17.79 -7.49 6.72
CA ILE A 11 -16.56 -6.72 6.48
C ILE A 11 -16.80 -5.53 5.54
N GLU A 12 -17.62 -5.71 4.50
CA GLU A 12 -17.99 -4.62 3.59
C GLU A 12 -18.81 -3.54 4.31
N GLU A 13 -19.71 -3.93 5.23
CA GLU A 13 -20.52 -2.99 6.03
C GLU A 13 -19.66 -2.07 6.91
N ILE A 14 -18.53 -2.57 7.44
CA ILE A 14 -17.55 -1.74 8.19
C ILE A 14 -17.16 -0.50 7.38
N GLY A 15 -17.00 -0.65 6.06
CA GLY A 15 -16.62 0.44 5.17
C GLY A 15 -17.63 1.60 5.14
N GLU A 16 -18.91 1.35 5.41
CA GLU A 16 -19.92 2.41 5.50
C GLU A 16 -19.79 3.19 6.82
N TYR A 17 -19.62 2.50 7.95
CA TYR A 17 -19.40 3.16 9.25
C TYR A 17 -18.12 4.03 9.25
N ILE A 18 -17.06 3.57 8.60
CA ILE A 18 -15.82 4.36 8.44
C ILE A 18 -16.06 5.65 7.66
N LYS A 19 -16.91 5.64 6.63
CA LYS A 19 -17.25 6.86 5.85
C LYS A 19 -18.04 7.87 6.67
N GLU A 20 -18.81 7.40 7.65
CA GLU A 20 -19.62 8.21 8.56
C GLU A 20 -18.86 8.64 9.82
N ASP A 21 -17.59 8.28 9.95
CA ASP A 21 -16.75 8.44 11.16
C ASP A 21 -17.34 7.75 12.41
N ASP A 22 -18.22 6.75 12.24
CA ASP A 22 -18.77 5.93 13.33
C ASP A 22 -17.82 4.77 13.67
N TYR A 23 -16.69 5.13 14.27
CA TYR A 23 -15.64 4.17 14.61
C TYR A 23 -16.06 3.18 15.71
N ASP A 24 -17.00 3.54 16.59
CA ASP A 24 -17.46 2.65 17.65
C ASP A 24 -18.27 1.48 17.05
N ALA A 25 -19.20 1.76 16.12
CA ALA A 25 -19.96 0.73 15.43
C ALA A 25 -19.06 -0.17 14.56
N ALA A 26 -18.12 0.45 13.82
CA ALA A 26 -17.13 -0.29 13.04
C ALA A 26 -16.31 -1.25 13.94
N TYR A 27 -15.87 -0.79 15.11
CA TYR A 27 -15.06 -1.59 16.03
C TYR A 27 -15.84 -2.76 16.64
N GLU A 28 -17.12 -2.60 16.93
CA GLU A 28 -17.98 -3.67 17.44
C GLU A 28 -18.09 -4.82 16.43
N ILE A 29 -18.38 -4.51 15.16
CA ILE A 29 -18.43 -5.50 14.08
C ILE A 29 -17.07 -6.20 13.91
N ILE A 30 -15.98 -5.43 13.96
CA ILE A 30 -14.63 -5.98 13.84
C ILE A 30 -14.38 -7.06 14.90
N GLU A 31 -14.63 -6.74 16.17
CA GLU A 31 -14.40 -7.66 17.29
C GLU A 31 -15.31 -8.89 17.21
N GLU A 32 -16.57 -8.72 16.80
CA GLU A 32 -17.47 -9.84 16.56
C GLU A 32 -16.94 -10.80 15.49
N VAL A 33 -16.52 -10.27 14.34
CA VAL A 33 -15.96 -11.07 13.23
C VAL A 33 -14.71 -11.81 13.70
N LEU A 34 -13.81 -11.16 14.43
CA LEU A 34 -12.59 -11.76 14.97
C LEU A 34 -12.90 -12.91 15.95
N ILE A 35 -13.92 -12.75 16.80
CA ILE A 35 -14.37 -13.80 17.71
C ILE A 35 -14.98 -14.98 16.93
N LYS A 36 -15.89 -14.70 16.00
CA LYS A 36 -16.58 -15.71 15.16
C LYS A 36 -15.58 -16.55 14.36
N THR A 37 -14.51 -15.92 13.88
CA THR A 37 -13.52 -16.54 12.98
C THR A 37 -12.31 -17.16 13.68
N LYS A 38 -12.22 -17.01 15.01
CA LYS A 38 -11.09 -17.51 15.78
C LYS A 38 -10.85 -19.01 15.59
N GLY A 39 -9.65 -19.36 15.14
CA GLY A 39 -9.24 -20.75 14.94
C GLY A 39 -9.77 -21.42 13.67
N MET A 40 -10.49 -20.69 12.80
CA MET A 40 -10.93 -21.23 11.50
C MET A 40 -9.76 -21.50 10.55
N PHE A 41 -8.70 -20.71 10.67
CA PHE A 41 -7.51 -20.79 9.82
C PHE A 41 -6.31 -21.14 10.69
N GLY A 42 -6.02 -22.43 10.84
CA GLY A 42 -4.83 -22.90 11.53
C GLY A 42 -3.63 -22.91 10.58
N GLU A 43 -2.51 -22.31 10.99
CA GLU A 43 -1.24 -22.69 10.38
C GLU A 43 -0.89 -24.10 10.82
N ASN A 44 -0.75 -25.02 9.86
CA ASN A 44 0.06 -26.20 10.08
C ASN A 44 1.42 -25.99 9.40
N GLU A 45 2.36 -26.91 9.60
CA GLU A 45 3.70 -26.78 9.03
C GLU A 45 3.71 -26.73 7.49
N ALA A 46 2.63 -27.19 6.83
CA ALA A 46 2.56 -27.34 5.39
C ALA A 46 1.78 -26.22 4.67
N GLU A 47 0.83 -25.54 5.33
CA GLU A 47 -0.12 -24.65 4.68
C GLU A 47 -0.15 -23.26 5.33
N ARG A 48 -0.34 -22.23 4.49
CA ARG A 48 -0.54 -20.84 4.93
C ARG A 48 -1.67 -20.19 4.14
N PHE A 49 -2.52 -19.43 4.85
CA PHE A 49 -3.67 -18.75 4.27
C PHE A 49 -3.40 -17.25 4.08
N PHE A 50 -3.81 -16.72 2.93
CA PHE A 50 -3.69 -15.30 2.58
C PHE A 50 -4.97 -14.78 1.92
N CYS A 51 -5.10 -13.46 1.85
CA CYS A 51 -6.22 -12.76 1.23
C CYS A 51 -5.73 -11.74 0.18
N PHE A 52 -4.95 -12.17 -0.81
CA PHE A 52 -4.52 -11.31 -1.92
C PHE A 52 -5.70 -10.80 -2.77
N ASP A 53 -5.66 -9.54 -3.19
CA ASP A 53 -6.67 -8.90 -4.07
C ASP A 53 -6.53 -9.31 -5.52
N SER A 54 -5.32 -9.65 -5.92
CA SER A 54 -4.99 -9.85 -7.33
C SER A 54 -3.95 -10.93 -7.52
N PRO A 55 -3.91 -11.55 -8.72
CA PRO A 55 -2.83 -12.46 -9.10
C PRO A 55 -1.44 -11.82 -9.01
N ILE A 56 -1.34 -10.49 -9.23
CA ILE A 56 -0.07 -9.76 -9.14
C ILE A 56 0.47 -9.77 -7.70
N GLN A 57 -0.39 -9.54 -6.70
CA GLN A 57 0.03 -9.61 -5.29
C GLN A 57 0.50 -11.02 -4.91
N PHE A 58 -0.21 -12.06 -5.34
CA PHE A 58 0.23 -13.44 -5.13
C PHE A 58 1.62 -13.69 -5.75
N TYR A 59 1.84 -13.24 -6.98
CA TYR A 59 3.11 -13.43 -7.67
C TYR A 59 4.25 -12.61 -7.05
N LEU A 60 3.98 -11.38 -6.62
CA LEU A 60 4.92 -10.57 -5.82
C LEU A 60 5.34 -11.30 -4.55
N TYR A 61 4.37 -11.86 -3.83
CA TYR A 61 4.63 -12.63 -2.62
C TYR A 61 5.51 -13.84 -2.89
N ASP A 62 5.13 -14.66 -3.87
CA ASP A 62 5.86 -15.88 -4.23
C ASP A 62 7.32 -15.57 -4.63
N MET A 63 7.51 -14.56 -5.47
CA MET A 63 8.83 -14.22 -6.00
C MET A 63 9.73 -13.54 -4.95
N LYS A 64 9.21 -12.59 -4.17
CA LYS A 64 10.03 -11.79 -3.23
C LYS A 64 10.24 -12.47 -1.89
N LEU A 65 9.28 -13.29 -1.42
CA LEU A 65 9.34 -13.92 -0.10
C LEU A 65 9.58 -15.43 -0.16
N SER A 66 9.51 -16.05 -1.34
CA SER A 66 9.85 -17.45 -1.60
C SER A 66 9.30 -18.40 -0.53
N PRO A 67 7.97 -18.46 -0.37
CA PRO A 67 7.33 -19.20 0.71
C PRO A 67 7.68 -20.68 0.65
N GLN A 68 7.99 -21.27 1.79
CA GLN A 68 8.25 -22.71 1.92
C GLN A 68 6.95 -23.52 2.14
N LYS A 69 5.82 -22.84 2.34
CA LYS A 69 4.50 -23.42 2.64
C LYS A 69 3.59 -23.35 1.42
N TYR A 70 2.66 -24.29 1.31
CA TYR A 70 1.60 -24.26 0.30
C TYR A 70 0.61 -23.12 0.60
N ILE A 71 0.35 -22.30 -0.41
CA ILE A 71 -0.45 -21.09 -0.26
C ILE A 71 -1.91 -21.35 -0.60
N LYS A 72 -2.80 -20.99 0.33
CA LYS A 72 -4.25 -21.09 0.17
C LYS A 72 -4.91 -19.72 0.33
N ARG A 73 -6.06 -19.55 -0.32
CA ARG A 73 -6.93 -18.39 -0.09
C ARG A 73 -7.75 -18.60 1.18
N SER A 74 -7.80 -17.60 2.06
CA SER A 74 -8.67 -17.64 3.26
C SER A 74 -10.15 -17.62 2.91
N GLY A 75 -10.52 -16.92 1.83
CA GLY A 75 -11.93 -16.67 1.49
C GLY A 75 -12.59 -15.59 2.36
N VAL A 76 -11.86 -15.02 3.32
CA VAL A 76 -12.26 -13.90 4.17
C VAL A 76 -11.19 -12.82 4.10
N ASP A 77 -11.58 -11.56 3.89
CA ASP A 77 -10.65 -10.43 3.80
C ASP A 77 -10.22 -9.91 5.18
N PHE A 78 -9.46 -10.75 5.90
CA PHE A 78 -8.90 -10.38 7.20
C PHE A 78 -7.93 -9.19 7.12
N ARG A 79 -7.30 -8.96 5.97
CA ARG A 79 -6.46 -7.76 5.80
C ARG A 79 -7.30 -6.51 5.98
N THR A 80 -8.48 -6.42 5.36
CA THR A 80 -9.32 -5.23 5.51
C THR A 80 -9.81 -5.07 6.94
N LEU A 81 -10.21 -6.17 7.58
CA LEU A 81 -10.62 -6.18 8.98
C LEU A 81 -9.54 -5.59 9.92
N TYR A 82 -8.31 -6.10 9.82
CA TYR A 82 -7.19 -5.65 10.66
C TYR A 82 -6.65 -4.28 10.26
N LEU A 83 -6.65 -3.94 8.97
CA LEU A 83 -6.25 -2.62 8.48
C LEU A 83 -7.20 -1.55 9.02
N THR A 84 -8.51 -1.79 8.95
CA THR A 84 -9.52 -0.88 9.49
C THR A 84 -9.42 -0.78 11.01
N LYS A 85 -9.20 -1.90 11.71
CA LYS A 85 -8.91 -1.85 13.15
C LYS A 85 -7.71 -0.95 13.48
N GLY A 86 -6.62 -1.11 12.73
CA GLY A 86 -5.43 -0.26 12.88
C GLY A 86 -5.71 1.22 12.60
N HIS A 87 -6.53 1.51 11.58
CA HIS A 87 -6.99 2.86 11.27
C HIS A 87 -7.74 3.52 12.43
N ILE A 88 -8.69 2.78 13.03
CA ILE A 88 -9.48 3.23 14.19
C ILE A 88 -8.58 3.41 15.41
N ASP A 89 -7.74 2.43 15.73
CA ASP A 89 -6.82 2.49 16.87
C ASP A 89 -5.87 3.69 16.73
N LEU A 90 -5.43 4.01 15.50
CA LEU A 90 -4.62 5.20 15.23
C LEU A 90 -5.38 6.51 15.46
N ALA A 91 -6.66 6.57 15.07
CA ALA A 91 -7.50 7.75 15.30
C ALA A 91 -7.74 8.02 16.80
N TYR A 92 -7.78 6.96 17.61
CA TYR A 92 -7.86 7.04 19.08
C TYR A 92 -6.50 7.11 19.79
N GLU A 93 -5.40 7.31 19.06
CA GLU A 93 -4.03 7.36 19.59
C GLU A 93 -3.60 6.10 20.38
N ARG A 94 -4.23 4.95 20.08
CA ARG A 94 -3.88 3.62 20.61
C ARG A 94 -2.75 3.01 19.79
N PHE A 95 -1.56 3.60 19.92
CA PHE A 95 -0.44 3.33 19.01
C PHE A 95 0.07 1.87 19.05
N GLU A 96 0.06 1.24 20.23
CA GLU A 96 0.52 -0.15 20.38
C GLU A 96 -0.46 -1.12 19.73
N GLU A 97 -1.75 -0.93 19.98
CA GLU A 97 -2.84 -1.71 19.41
C GLU A 97 -2.93 -1.52 17.89
N CYS A 98 -2.70 -0.30 17.41
CA CYS A 98 -2.58 0.01 15.99
C CYS A 98 -1.43 -0.78 15.34
N GLU A 99 -0.22 -0.74 15.91
CA GLU A 99 0.91 -1.48 15.35
C GLU A 99 0.65 -3.00 15.34
N GLU A 100 0.00 -3.54 16.37
CA GLU A 100 -0.38 -4.94 16.43
C GLU A 100 -1.44 -5.30 15.37
N ALA A 101 -2.49 -4.50 15.22
CA ALA A 101 -3.51 -4.68 14.20
C ALA A 101 -2.90 -4.66 12.79
N LEU A 102 -2.03 -3.69 12.49
CA LEU A 102 -1.36 -3.59 11.18
C LEU A 102 -0.38 -4.74 10.93
N LYS A 103 0.28 -5.29 11.96
CA LYS A 103 1.08 -6.52 11.84
C LYS A 103 0.20 -7.72 11.51
N ASN A 104 -0.99 -7.82 12.10
CA ASN A 104 -1.96 -8.86 11.74
C ASN A 104 -2.47 -8.66 10.31
N ALA A 105 -2.70 -7.42 9.86
CA ALA A 105 -3.03 -7.16 8.46
C ALA A 105 -1.92 -7.65 7.51
N LEU A 106 -0.64 -7.32 7.81
CA LEU A 106 0.51 -7.82 7.04
C LEU A 106 0.64 -9.35 7.07
N TYR A 107 0.24 -9.98 8.17
CA TYR A 107 0.23 -11.44 8.23
C TYR A 107 -0.71 -12.04 7.18
N TRP A 108 -1.85 -11.39 6.92
CA TRP A 108 -2.89 -11.83 5.97
C TRP A 108 -2.69 -11.34 4.53
N ASN A 109 -2.03 -10.20 4.33
CA ASN A 109 -1.55 -9.74 3.04
C ASN A 109 -0.21 -8.98 3.19
N PRO A 110 0.94 -9.67 3.05
CA PRO A 110 2.26 -9.08 3.30
C PRO A 110 2.76 -8.14 2.20
N VAL A 111 2.02 -8.02 1.10
CA VAL A 111 2.40 -7.23 -0.08
C VAL A 111 1.38 -6.12 -0.39
N ASP A 112 0.43 -5.86 0.50
CA ASP A 112 -0.52 -4.76 0.29
C ASP A 112 0.12 -3.41 0.70
N PRO A 113 0.35 -2.49 -0.25
CA PRO A 113 0.96 -1.20 0.05
C PRO A 113 0.15 -0.33 1.03
N ASN A 114 -1.18 -0.48 1.11
CA ASN A 114 -2.00 0.33 2.02
C ASN A 114 -1.67 0.07 3.49
N ILE A 115 -1.33 -1.17 3.85
CA ILE A 115 -0.95 -1.52 5.22
C ILE A 115 0.37 -0.83 5.60
N PHE A 116 1.33 -0.79 4.66
CA PHE A 116 2.58 -0.07 4.87
C PHE A 116 2.35 1.44 5.00
N TYR A 117 1.43 2.02 4.25
CA TYR A 117 1.11 3.44 4.40
C TYR A 117 0.44 3.77 5.73
N GLU A 118 -0.37 2.87 6.28
CA GLU A 118 -0.95 3.08 7.61
C GLU A 118 0.10 2.93 8.72
N LEU A 119 1.06 2.00 8.55
CA LEU A 119 2.26 1.95 9.41
C LEU A 119 3.12 3.22 9.28
N ALA A 120 3.27 3.76 8.07
CA ALA A 120 3.98 5.01 7.85
C ALA A 120 3.28 6.16 8.57
N ARG A 121 1.93 6.24 8.50
CA ARG A 121 1.12 7.22 9.25
C ARG A 121 1.35 7.12 10.75
N LEU A 122 1.32 5.90 11.29
CA LEU A 122 1.63 5.62 12.70
C LEU A 122 3.02 6.17 13.07
N PHE A 123 4.05 5.82 12.30
CA PHE A 123 5.42 6.22 12.63
C PHE A 123 5.71 7.71 12.42
N VAL A 124 4.95 8.40 11.55
CA VAL A 124 4.95 9.86 11.49
C VAL A 124 4.36 10.45 12.78
N GLN A 125 3.21 9.94 13.25
CA GLN A 125 2.57 10.44 14.47
C GLN A 125 3.40 10.18 15.73
N THR A 126 4.04 9.01 15.83
CA THR A 126 4.93 8.67 16.96
C THR A 126 6.35 9.21 16.79
N LYS A 127 6.66 9.86 15.66
CA LYS A 127 7.99 10.38 15.30
C LYS A 127 9.09 9.31 15.31
N ASP A 128 8.76 8.06 14.97
CA ASP A 128 9.72 6.96 14.87
C ASP A 128 10.34 6.93 13.47
N GLU A 129 11.37 7.76 13.28
CA GLU A 129 12.11 7.89 12.02
C GLU A 129 12.66 6.54 11.51
N ASN A 130 13.16 5.69 12.43
CA ASN A 130 13.80 4.43 12.06
C ASN A 130 12.77 3.46 11.47
N LYS A 131 11.63 3.27 12.15
CA LYS A 131 10.58 2.39 11.65
C LYS A 131 9.94 2.95 10.37
N LEU A 132 9.76 4.27 10.28
CA LEU A 132 9.28 4.91 9.05
C LEU A 132 10.19 4.61 7.86
N GLY A 133 11.51 4.77 8.02
CA GLY A 133 12.48 4.46 6.96
C GLY A 133 12.46 3.00 6.51
N ILE A 134 12.28 2.06 7.46
CA ILE A 134 12.16 0.62 7.16
C ILE A 134 10.89 0.35 6.33
N VAL A 135 9.76 0.90 6.75
CA VAL A 135 8.47 0.73 6.06
C VAL A 135 8.51 1.31 4.65
N LEU A 136 9.05 2.52 4.47
CA LEU A 136 9.16 3.15 3.16
C LEU A 136 10.08 2.38 2.22
N LYS A 137 11.17 1.81 2.74
CA LYS A 137 12.02 0.94 1.94
C LYS A 137 11.27 -0.32 1.46
N ALA A 138 10.43 -0.90 2.32
CA ALA A 138 9.67 -2.10 2.00
C ALA A 138 8.54 -1.85 1.00
N VAL A 139 7.71 -0.82 1.22
CA VAL A 139 6.52 -0.56 0.40
C VAL A 139 6.84 -0.32 -1.08
N ARG A 140 8.04 0.19 -1.38
CA ARG A 140 8.47 0.52 -2.74
C ARG A 140 8.33 -0.65 -3.72
N SER A 141 8.55 -1.89 -3.27
CA SER A 141 8.46 -3.08 -4.11
C SER A 141 7.04 -3.60 -4.31
N TYR A 142 6.04 -2.95 -3.69
CA TYR A 142 4.63 -3.37 -3.69
C TYR A 142 3.69 -2.32 -4.30
N ILE A 143 4.23 -1.25 -4.87
CA ILE A 143 3.46 -0.19 -5.52
C ILE A 143 2.94 -0.69 -6.87
N LEU A 144 1.61 -0.72 -7.03
CA LEU A 144 0.93 -1.22 -8.22
C LEU A 144 0.01 -0.19 -8.89
N ASP A 145 -0.09 1.01 -8.35
CA ASP A 145 -1.00 2.05 -8.85
C ASP A 145 -0.44 3.45 -8.56
N LYS A 146 -0.98 4.48 -9.23
CA LYS A 146 -0.51 5.87 -9.07
C LYS A 146 -0.81 6.47 -7.70
N ILE A 147 -1.90 6.06 -7.05
CA ILE A 147 -2.28 6.56 -5.72
C ILE A 147 -1.22 6.14 -4.71
N SER A 148 -0.89 4.85 -4.69
CA SER A 148 0.20 4.27 -3.92
C SER A 148 1.52 4.94 -4.28
N TYR A 149 1.80 5.19 -5.56
CA TYR A 149 3.06 5.82 -5.93
C TYR A 149 3.19 7.27 -5.45
N SER A 150 2.10 8.04 -5.48
CA SER A 150 2.07 9.39 -4.91
C SER A 150 2.24 9.35 -3.38
N LYS A 151 1.52 8.47 -2.68
CA LYS A 151 1.64 8.29 -1.22
C LYS A 151 3.08 7.96 -0.80
N TYR A 152 3.80 7.14 -1.56
CA TYR A 152 5.21 6.83 -1.30
C TYR A 152 6.07 8.09 -1.21
N TYR A 153 5.96 9.00 -2.18
CA TYR A 153 6.70 10.26 -2.14
C TYR A 153 6.21 11.20 -1.06
N ALA A 154 4.91 11.23 -0.77
CA ALA A 154 4.39 12.03 0.34
C ALA A 154 4.99 11.58 1.68
N TYR A 155 5.02 10.27 1.96
CA TYR A 155 5.61 9.77 3.20
C TYR A 155 7.15 9.83 3.22
N LEU A 156 7.83 9.75 2.07
CA LEU A 156 9.25 10.14 2.01
C LEU A 156 9.41 11.62 2.40
N GLY A 157 8.51 12.50 1.95
CA GLY A 157 8.46 13.89 2.38
C GLY A 157 8.37 14.02 3.90
N GLU A 158 7.44 13.30 4.54
CA GLU A 158 7.32 13.24 6.01
C GLU A 158 8.58 12.71 6.69
N TYR A 159 9.20 11.67 6.14
CA TYR A 159 10.46 11.11 6.67
C TYR A 159 11.59 12.15 6.69
N TYR A 160 11.76 12.92 5.61
CA TYR A 160 12.75 14.01 5.59
C TYR A 160 12.31 15.23 6.42
N LEU A 161 11.01 15.43 6.61
CA LEU A 161 10.49 16.46 7.52
C LEU A 161 10.86 16.16 8.97
N LEU A 162 10.74 14.91 9.41
CA LEU A 162 11.18 14.47 10.75
C LEU A 162 12.69 14.68 10.97
N LYS A 163 13.47 14.64 9.89
CA LYS A 163 14.92 14.92 9.88
C LYS A 163 15.28 16.40 9.83
N GLU A 164 14.28 17.27 9.77
CA GLU A 164 14.42 18.71 9.56
C GLU A 164 15.10 19.06 8.21
N ASP A 165 15.11 18.13 7.24
CA ASP A 165 15.53 18.42 5.87
C ASP A 165 14.33 18.95 5.07
N TYR A 166 14.00 20.21 5.35
CA TYR A 166 12.84 20.88 4.77
C TYR A 166 12.91 21.00 3.25
N LYS A 167 14.12 21.12 2.68
CA LYS A 167 14.30 21.25 1.23
C LYS A 167 13.95 19.93 0.53
N THR A 168 14.52 18.82 0.99
CA THR A 168 14.23 17.49 0.45
C THR A 168 12.78 17.09 0.70
N SER A 169 12.25 17.41 1.88
CA SER A 169 10.86 17.16 2.23
C SER A 169 9.88 17.88 1.29
N LEU A 170 10.04 19.20 1.12
CA LEU A 170 9.18 20.01 0.25
C LEU A 170 9.23 19.53 -1.20
N ALA A 171 10.44 19.21 -1.67
CA ALA A 171 10.69 18.60 -2.96
C ALA A 171 9.88 17.32 -3.20
N LEU A 172 9.92 16.38 -2.25
CA LEU A 172 9.22 15.10 -2.33
C LEU A 172 7.69 15.27 -2.29
N PHE A 173 7.18 16.23 -1.51
CA PHE A 173 5.76 16.57 -1.55
C PHE A 173 5.31 17.12 -2.90
N TYR A 174 6.10 17.98 -3.55
CA TYR A 174 5.79 18.43 -4.91
C TYR A 174 5.83 17.30 -5.94
N VAL A 175 6.76 16.35 -5.79
CA VAL A 175 6.79 15.14 -6.63
C VAL A 175 5.51 14.33 -6.44
N SER A 176 5.07 14.12 -5.19
CA SER A 176 3.78 13.47 -4.90
C SER A 176 2.62 14.18 -5.59
N GLU A 177 2.46 15.49 -5.40
CA GLU A 177 1.40 16.29 -6.04
C GLU A 177 1.43 16.21 -7.58
N SER A 178 2.62 16.12 -8.19
CA SER A 178 2.76 16.00 -9.65
C SER A 178 2.28 14.65 -10.21
N ILE A 179 2.25 13.60 -9.39
CA ILE A 179 1.76 12.28 -9.76
C ILE A 179 0.24 12.24 -9.55
N LEU A 180 -0.18 12.57 -8.34
CA LEU A 180 -1.59 12.65 -7.94
C LEU A 180 -1.68 13.46 -6.65
N GLU A 181 -2.64 14.38 -6.59
CA GLU A 181 -2.86 15.18 -5.40
C GLU A 181 -3.21 14.33 -4.17
N THR A 182 -2.52 14.56 -3.05
CA THR A 182 -2.82 13.88 -1.78
C THR A 182 -2.90 14.88 -0.63
N LYS A 183 -3.79 14.61 0.34
CA LYS A 183 -3.90 15.46 1.54
C LYS A 183 -2.57 15.55 2.30
N ILE A 184 -1.83 14.44 2.41
CA ILE A 184 -0.54 14.37 3.10
C ILE A 184 0.45 15.34 2.45
N ALA A 185 0.58 15.33 1.11
CA ALA A 185 1.51 16.21 0.42
C ALA A 185 1.09 17.69 0.54
N LYS A 186 -0.20 17.99 0.40
CA LYS A 186 -0.73 19.37 0.58
C LYS A 186 -0.47 19.91 1.98
N ASP A 187 -0.80 19.13 3.01
CA ASP A 187 -0.61 19.51 4.41
C ASP A 187 0.89 19.68 4.71
N GLY A 188 1.74 18.79 4.19
CA GLY A 188 3.20 18.86 4.30
C GLY A 188 3.80 20.12 3.67
N ILE A 189 3.40 20.45 2.44
CA ILE A 189 3.82 21.69 1.74
C ILE A 189 3.43 22.90 2.59
N GLN A 190 2.16 22.98 3.02
CA GLN A 190 1.66 24.12 3.79
C GLN A 190 2.39 24.27 5.13
N ASN A 191 2.66 23.16 5.82
CA ASN A 191 3.40 23.12 7.08
C ASN A 191 4.82 23.70 6.91
N ILE A 192 5.55 23.29 5.87
CA ILE A 192 6.91 23.78 5.60
C ILE A 192 6.90 25.26 5.22
N LEU A 193 6.00 25.67 4.31
CA LEU A 193 5.91 27.07 3.88
C LEU A 193 5.60 28.00 5.07
N ASN A 194 4.75 27.56 6.01
CA ASN A 194 4.43 28.32 7.21
C ASN A 194 5.60 28.41 8.21
N LYS A 195 6.42 27.36 8.33
CA LYS A 195 7.52 27.28 9.31
C LYS A 195 8.78 28.00 8.87
N ALA A 196 9.09 27.95 7.58
CA ALA A 196 10.47 28.13 7.15
C ALA A 196 10.80 29.55 6.67
N GLU A 197 9.86 30.51 6.67
CA GLU A 197 10.00 31.80 5.97
C GLU A 197 10.64 31.63 4.57
N ILE A 198 10.43 30.47 3.93
CA ILE A 198 11.01 30.14 2.63
C ILE A 198 10.23 30.97 1.60
N LEU A 199 10.84 32.09 1.22
CA LEU A 199 10.23 33.11 0.35
C LEU A 199 10.05 32.65 -1.11
N ASN A 200 10.67 31.53 -1.51
CA ASN A 200 10.60 31.04 -2.90
C ASN A 200 10.37 29.53 -2.95
N THR A 201 9.33 29.13 -3.70
CA THR A 201 9.12 27.74 -4.13
C THR A 201 10.32 27.30 -4.97
N PRO A 202 11.05 26.24 -4.59
CA PRO A 202 12.14 25.74 -5.40
C PRO A 202 11.64 25.20 -6.74
N VAL A 203 12.43 25.38 -7.80
CA VAL A 203 12.11 24.88 -9.15
C VAL A 203 12.16 23.34 -9.11
N ILE A 204 11.06 22.70 -9.48
CA ILE A 204 10.85 21.24 -9.34
C ILE A 204 11.90 20.46 -10.13
N GLU A 205 12.30 20.95 -11.30
CA GLU A 205 13.31 20.30 -12.14
C GLU A 205 14.69 20.25 -11.46
N GLU A 206 15.12 21.35 -10.83
CA GLU A 206 16.40 21.43 -10.11
C GLU A 206 16.40 20.53 -8.86
N ILE A 207 15.24 20.46 -8.18
CA ILE A 207 14.99 19.53 -7.09
C ILE A 207 15.17 18.09 -7.57
N ILE A 208 14.47 17.71 -8.65
CA ILE A 208 14.48 16.33 -9.15
C ILE A 208 15.89 15.95 -9.58
N GLU A 209 16.63 16.84 -10.24
CA GLU A 209 18.03 16.60 -10.58
C GLU A 209 18.93 16.42 -9.36
N THR A 210 18.69 17.18 -8.29
CA THR A 210 19.43 17.03 -7.03
C THR A 210 19.11 15.70 -6.37
N LEU A 211 17.82 15.37 -6.22
CA LEU A 211 17.37 14.09 -5.66
C LEU A 211 17.92 12.90 -6.47
N LYS A 212 17.98 12.99 -7.79
CA LYS A 212 18.63 11.96 -8.63
C LYS A 212 20.09 11.75 -8.28
N LYS A 213 20.85 12.83 -8.04
CA LYS A 213 22.27 12.77 -7.62
C LYS A 213 22.42 12.12 -6.25
N ASP A 214 21.43 12.33 -5.37
CA ASP A 214 21.39 11.75 -4.02
C ASP A 214 20.84 10.30 -4.00
N GLY A 215 20.63 9.70 -5.17
CA GLY A 215 20.23 8.30 -5.31
C GLY A 215 18.72 8.06 -5.26
N PHE A 216 17.90 9.10 -5.36
CA PHE A 216 16.47 8.93 -5.60
C PHE A 216 16.20 8.55 -7.05
N TYR A 217 15.44 7.49 -7.22
CA TYR A 217 15.01 7.03 -8.53
C TYR A 217 13.51 7.27 -8.67
N PHE A 218 13.16 8.06 -9.66
CA PHE A 218 11.77 8.42 -9.99
C PHE A 218 11.10 7.44 -10.95
N SER A 219 11.82 6.38 -11.33
CA SER A 219 11.23 5.21 -11.95
C SER A 219 10.78 4.25 -10.86
N LEU A 220 9.65 3.60 -11.11
CA LEU A 220 9.22 2.42 -10.36
C LEU A 220 10.30 1.33 -10.43
N ASP A 221 10.21 0.38 -9.52
CA ASP A 221 11.16 -0.73 -9.47
C ASP A 221 11.10 -1.52 -10.80
N ASN A 222 12.18 -1.47 -11.59
CA ASN A 222 12.26 -2.13 -12.89
C ASN A 222 12.08 -3.65 -12.76
N GLU A 223 12.48 -4.24 -11.63
CA GLU A 223 12.23 -5.66 -11.37
C GLU A 223 10.73 -5.94 -11.23
N VAL A 224 10.00 -5.05 -10.54
CA VAL A 224 8.54 -5.17 -10.40
C VAL A 224 7.85 -5.00 -11.75
N LEU A 225 8.25 -4.00 -12.55
CA LEU A 225 7.68 -3.80 -13.89
C LEU A 225 7.96 -5.01 -14.81
N SER A 226 9.19 -5.53 -14.83
CA SER A 226 9.54 -6.72 -15.62
C SER A 226 8.73 -7.93 -15.16
N MET A 227 8.58 -8.11 -13.85
CA MET A 227 7.83 -9.23 -13.28
C MET A 227 6.35 -9.18 -13.66
N ILE A 228 5.70 -8.00 -13.60
CA ILE A 228 4.30 -7.87 -14.02
C ILE A 228 4.15 -8.17 -15.51
N TYR A 229 5.14 -7.78 -16.33
CA TYR A 229 5.16 -8.07 -17.76
C TYR A 229 5.31 -9.58 -18.04
N ASP A 230 6.25 -10.25 -17.38
CA ASP A 230 6.46 -11.69 -17.51
C ASP A 230 5.21 -12.47 -17.06
N LEU A 231 4.57 -12.04 -15.97
CA LEU A 231 3.31 -12.61 -15.50
C LEU A 231 2.19 -12.44 -16.54
N SER A 232 2.07 -11.27 -17.17
CA SER A 232 1.11 -11.04 -18.27
C SER A 232 1.29 -12.06 -19.39
N TYR A 233 2.54 -12.25 -19.81
CA TYR A 233 2.88 -13.19 -20.88
C TYR A 233 2.56 -14.64 -20.53
N GLU A 234 2.90 -15.08 -19.31
CA GLU A 234 2.58 -16.44 -18.85
C GLU A 234 1.07 -16.67 -18.68
N LEU A 235 0.32 -15.67 -18.22
CA LEU A 235 -1.15 -15.75 -18.13
C LEU A 235 -1.79 -15.84 -19.52
N SER A 236 -1.29 -15.07 -20.49
CA SER A 236 -1.73 -15.12 -21.89
C SER A 236 -1.50 -16.51 -22.51
N LYS A 237 -0.31 -17.09 -22.34
CA LYS A 237 -0.01 -18.47 -22.79
C LYS A 237 -0.97 -19.51 -22.22
N ASN A 238 -1.37 -19.32 -20.96
CA ASN A 238 -2.30 -20.21 -20.26
C ASN A 238 -3.78 -19.88 -20.54
N LEU A 239 -4.07 -19.07 -21.57
CA LEU A 239 -5.41 -18.65 -21.99
C LEU A 239 -6.19 -17.88 -20.91
N ASN A 240 -5.50 -17.35 -19.91
CA ASN A 240 -6.08 -16.46 -18.90
C ASN A 240 -5.95 -14.99 -19.35
N ASN A 241 -6.58 -14.66 -20.48
CA ASN A 241 -6.45 -13.34 -21.11
C ASN A 241 -6.94 -12.22 -20.19
N LYS A 242 -8.01 -12.44 -19.41
CA LYS A 242 -8.53 -11.42 -18.49
C LYS A 242 -7.49 -10.98 -17.45
N SER A 243 -6.78 -11.93 -16.84
CA SER A 243 -5.72 -11.60 -15.88
C SER A 243 -4.46 -11.04 -16.55
N ALA A 244 -4.14 -11.48 -17.77
CA ALA A 244 -3.04 -10.92 -18.56
C ALA A 244 -3.31 -9.43 -18.91
N MET A 245 -4.51 -9.13 -19.40
CA MET A 245 -4.97 -7.77 -19.69
C MET A 245 -4.91 -6.87 -18.44
N TYR A 246 -5.31 -7.39 -17.27
CA TYR A 246 -5.17 -6.66 -16.00
C TYR A 246 -3.71 -6.30 -15.67
N CYS A 247 -2.76 -7.20 -15.93
CA CYS A 247 -1.33 -6.89 -15.76
C CYS A 247 -0.86 -5.79 -16.71
N LEU A 248 -1.33 -5.79 -17.97
CA LEU A 248 -1.03 -4.73 -18.94
C LEU A 248 -1.65 -3.39 -18.55
N ASP A 249 -2.87 -3.39 -17.99
CA ASP A 249 -3.51 -2.18 -17.46
C ASP A 249 -2.69 -1.57 -16.32
N VAL A 250 -2.22 -2.39 -15.39
CA VAL A 250 -1.33 -1.94 -14.30
C VAL A 250 -0.02 -1.36 -14.86
N LEU A 251 0.60 -2.02 -15.83
CA LEU A 251 1.83 -1.51 -16.47
C LEU A 251 1.60 -0.18 -17.19
N TYR A 252 0.50 -0.05 -17.93
CA TYR A 252 0.13 1.21 -18.57
C TYR A 252 -0.12 2.31 -17.54
N GLU A 253 -0.87 2.03 -16.48
CA GLU A 253 -1.12 3.00 -15.42
C GLU A 253 0.19 3.49 -14.82
N LEU A 254 1.12 2.57 -14.54
CA LEU A 254 2.38 2.87 -13.88
C LEU A 254 3.38 3.64 -14.75
N THR A 255 3.42 3.37 -16.06
CA THR A 255 4.46 3.94 -16.95
C THR A 255 3.94 4.94 -17.98
N GLY A 256 2.64 4.93 -18.28
CA GLY A 256 2.05 5.67 -19.40
C GLY A 256 2.52 5.19 -20.78
N ASP A 257 3.04 3.97 -20.91
CA ASP A 257 3.59 3.46 -22.17
C ASP A 257 2.50 2.78 -23.01
N GLU A 258 2.13 3.43 -24.11
CA GLU A 258 1.12 3.00 -25.10
C GLU A 258 1.38 1.61 -25.70
N LYS A 259 2.59 1.05 -25.57
CA LYS A 259 2.83 -0.34 -25.98
C LYS A 259 1.95 -1.33 -25.23
N TYR A 260 1.65 -1.10 -23.94
CA TYR A 260 0.87 -2.05 -23.14
C TYR A 260 -0.61 -2.05 -23.55
N LEU A 261 -1.16 -0.91 -23.98
CA LEU A 261 -2.50 -0.85 -24.56
C LEU A 261 -2.57 -1.61 -25.89
N ARG A 262 -1.57 -1.44 -26.77
CA ARG A 262 -1.49 -2.19 -28.03
C ARG A 262 -1.35 -3.70 -27.80
N GLU A 263 -0.56 -4.11 -26.82
CA GLU A 263 -0.44 -5.52 -26.45
C GLU A 263 -1.74 -6.10 -25.91
N LYS A 264 -2.51 -5.29 -25.17
CA LYS A 264 -3.83 -5.66 -24.62
C LYS A 264 -4.85 -5.93 -25.73
N GLU A 265 -4.86 -5.11 -26.79
CA GLU A 265 -5.75 -5.29 -27.95
C GLU A 265 -5.59 -6.66 -28.64
N TYR A 266 -4.41 -7.30 -28.57
CA TYR A 266 -4.20 -8.64 -29.12
C TYR A 266 -4.78 -9.77 -28.26
N LEU A 267 -5.25 -9.47 -27.04
CA LEU A 267 -5.81 -10.45 -26.09
C LEU A 267 -7.35 -10.42 -26.03
N GLU A 268 -7.98 -9.42 -26.66
CA GLU A 268 -9.44 -9.27 -26.82
C GLU A 268 -10.01 -10.21 -27.89
#